data_AF-A0A1N7ERJ1-F1
#
_entry.id   AF-A0A1N7ERJ1-F1
#
_cell.length_a   1.000
_cell.length_b   1.000
_cell.length_c   1.000
_cell.angle_alpha   90.00
_cell.angle_beta   90.00
_cell.angle_gamma   90.00
#
_symmetry.space_group_name_H-M   'P 1'
#
loop_
_entity.id
_entity.type
_entity.pdbx_description
1 polymer ?
#
loop_
_entity_poly.entity_id
_entity_poly.type
_entity_poly.pdbx_seq_one_letter_code
_entity_poly.pdbx_strand_id
1 'polypeptide(L)'
;MTVDWGRLQHAYGWATDTPKHLQALESGDAEARAAALNHLDIAVLHQGFPETATAPVVRALTTLLANGRAHPDTVESLLQFLGDAALSVTGLADDRYFAEVLPDLADALAEAYPVVLPLFVASPPDRALFRAENLVAIARTPRLADRREELAVLVLQWAERNAGPQADWVHCLGRLDVDVDVRDRLTDLDPAVRLRAALAHEDDPRSRELILAALADPPPPGLHRSELVAAAIRIAVDFEAVAAAACQVARRDSWTGFDDGWGALVRFAFPTPYGKGRPLTETQRVLLRALVANDQLWDATNGSCSLVFRQAGLPHSRAGCRRLAQ
;
A
#
# COMPACT_ATOMS: atom_id res chain seq x y z
N MET A 1 11.59 -24.32 -19.84
CA MET A 1 12.60 -23.54 -20.56
C MET A 1 13.70 -23.15 -19.59
N THR A 2 14.96 -23.20 -19.99
CA THR A 2 16.07 -22.69 -19.16
C THR A 2 16.09 -21.17 -19.25
N VAL A 3 16.06 -20.48 -18.10
CA VAL A 3 16.13 -19.02 -18.02
C VAL A 3 17.57 -18.57 -18.29
N ASP A 4 17.76 -17.62 -19.22
CA ASP A 4 19.06 -17.00 -19.49
C ASP A 4 19.30 -15.81 -18.55
N TRP A 5 19.80 -16.11 -17.35
CA TRP A 5 20.09 -15.12 -16.31
C TRP A 5 21.14 -14.08 -16.70
N GLY A 6 21.97 -14.36 -17.72
CA GLY A 6 22.96 -13.41 -18.24
C GLY A 6 22.33 -12.25 -19.03
N ARG A 7 21.04 -12.32 -19.34
CA ARG A 7 20.27 -11.28 -20.03
C ARG A 7 19.26 -10.57 -19.14
N LEU A 8 19.14 -10.98 -17.89
CA LEU A 8 18.23 -10.41 -16.92
C LEU A 8 19.00 -9.52 -15.95
N GLN A 9 18.33 -8.51 -15.44
CA GLN A 9 18.86 -7.55 -14.49
C GLN A 9 18.06 -7.57 -13.20
N HIS A 10 18.75 -7.24 -12.13
CA HIS A 10 18.22 -6.85 -10.83
C HIS A 10 18.88 -5.50 -10.43
N ALA A 11 18.56 -4.92 -9.28
CA ALA A 11 19.00 -3.56 -8.93
C ALA A 11 20.51 -3.31 -8.97
N TYR A 12 21.34 -4.35 -8.79
CA TYR A 12 22.80 -4.26 -8.80
C TYR A 12 23.48 -4.72 -10.10
N GLY A 13 22.73 -4.90 -11.20
CA GLY A 13 23.27 -5.30 -12.50
C GLY A 13 22.74 -6.65 -13.01
N TRP A 14 23.56 -7.40 -13.74
CA TRP A 14 23.16 -8.69 -14.33
C TRP A 14 22.89 -9.76 -13.26
N ALA A 15 21.75 -10.45 -13.37
CA ALA A 15 21.25 -11.42 -12.40
C ALA A 15 21.96 -12.79 -12.45
N THR A 16 23.24 -12.84 -12.82
CA THR A 16 24.03 -14.07 -12.98
C THR A 16 24.29 -14.85 -11.69
N ASP A 17 24.20 -14.18 -10.55
CA ASP A 17 24.32 -14.72 -9.19
C ASP A 17 23.00 -15.30 -8.65
N THR A 18 21.87 -14.80 -9.13
CA THR A 18 20.51 -15.15 -8.68
C THR A 18 20.23 -16.66 -8.70
N PRO A 19 20.68 -17.46 -9.70
CA PRO A 19 20.49 -18.91 -9.69
C PRO A 19 21.06 -19.61 -8.45
N LYS A 20 22.21 -19.14 -7.93
CA LYS A 20 22.83 -19.71 -6.74
C LYS A 20 21.97 -19.45 -5.50
N HIS A 21 21.40 -18.25 -5.39
CA HIS A 21 20.47 -17.91 -4.31
C HIS A 21 19.18 -18.74 -4.39
N LEU A 22 18.61 -18.93 -5.58
CA LEU A 22 17.43 -19.78 -5.76
C LEU A 22 17.69 -21.24 -5.37
N GLN A 23 18.86 -21.80 -5.70
CA GLN A 23 19.26 -23.14 -5.28
C GLN A 23 19.42 -23.26 -3.76
N ALA A 24 19.94 -22.20 -3.11
CA ALA A 24 20.14 -22.16 -1.68
C ALA A 24 18.81 -22.22 -0.90
N LEU A 25 17.71 -21.68 -1.44
CA LEU A 25 16.36 -21.74 -0.82
C LEU A 25 15.86 -23.18 -0.61
N GLU A 26 16.29 -24.11 -1.45
CA GLU A 26 15.93 -25.52 -1.36
C GLU A 26 16.93 -26.34 -0.54
N SER A 27 18.23 -26.17 -0.82
CA SER A 27 19.27 -27.13 -0.40
C SER A 27 20.39 -26.51 0.43
N GLY A 28 20.39 -25.18 0.58
CA GLY A 28 21.35 -24.47 1.43
C GLY A 28 21.10 -24.71 2.91
N ASP A 29 22.11 -24.47 3.74
CA ASP A 29 21.93 -24.36 5.19
C ASP A 29 21.14 -23.09 5.57
N ALA A 30 20.89 -22.90 6.86
CA ALA A 30 20.09 -21.77 7.35
C ALA A 30 20.71 -20.40 6.97
N GLU A 31 22.03 -20.27 6.98
CA GLU A 31 22.72 -19.04 6.60
C GLU A 31 22.59 -18.76 5.11
N ALA A 32 22.77 -19.79 4.27
CA ALA A 32 22.59 -19.69 2.84
C ALA A 32 21.13 -19.35 2.44
N ARG A 33 20.14 -19.91 3.15
CA ARG A 33 18.72 -19.55 2.96
C ARG A 33 18.44 -18.11 3.37
N ALA A 34 18.96 -17.66 4.51
CA ALA A 34 18.83 -16.26 4.95
C ALA A 34 19.46 -15.29 3.93
N ALA A 35 20.65 -15.60 3.42
CA ALA A 35 21.30 -14.82 2.38
C ALA A 35 20.50 -14.80 1.07
N ALA A 36 19.86 -15.92 0.71
CA ALA A 36 18.98 -15.98 -0.46
C ALA A 36 17.71 -15.16 -0.29
N LEU A 37 17.05 -15.22 0.86
CA LEU A 37 15.88 -14.38 1.16
C LEU A 37 16.25 -12.90 1.14
N ASN A 38 17.39 -12.54 1.72
CA ASN A 38 17.91 -11.18 1.64
C ASN A 38 18.16 -10.74 0.19
N HIS A 39 18.73 -11.60 -0.66
CA HIS A 39 18.91 -11.31 -2.10
C HIS A 39 17.60 -11.01 -2.83
N LEU A 40 16.52 -11.72 -2.50
CA LEU A 40 15.20 -11.44 -3.07
C LEU A 40 14.75 -10.00 -2.76
N ASP A 41 14.89 -9.57 -1.50
CA ASP A 41 14.46 -8.25 -1.03
C ASP A 41 15.37 -7.13 -1.52
N ILE A 42 16.70 -7.28 -1.39
CA ILE A 42 17.62 -6.17 -1.65
C ILE A 42 18.02 -6.04 -3.12
N ALA A 43 17.96 -7.12 -3.90
CA ALA A 43 18.42 -7.10 -5.30
C ALA A 43 17.25 -7.27 -6.27
N VAL A 44 16.45 -8.33 -6.10
CA VAL A 44 15.42 -8.73 -7.08
C VAL A 44 14.19 -7.81 -7.06
N LEU A 45 13.73 -7.40 -5.87
CA LEU A 45 12.61 -6.48 -5.69
C LEU A 45 13.04 -5.28 -4.83
N HIS A 46 14.08 -4.58 -5.26
CA HIS A 46 14.70 -3.52 -4.48
C HIS A 46 13.72 -2.39 -4.17
N GLN A 47 13.38 -2.23 -2.88
CA GLN A 47 12.42 -1.20 -2.41
C GLN A 47 11.05 -1.28 -3.09
N GLY A 48 10.63 -2.47 -3.52
CA GLY A 48 9.37 -2.67 -4.23
C GLY A 48 9.43 -2.34 -5.72
N PHE A 49 10.60 -2.02 -6.28
CA PHE A 49 10.75 -1.78 -7.72
C PHE A 49 11.20 -3.08 -8.42
N PRO A 50 10.38 -3.61 -9.36
CA PRO A 50 10.71 -4.82 -10.08
C PRO A 50 11.67 -4.53 -11.23
N GLU A 51 12.46 -5.55 -11.58
CA GLU A 51 13.40 -5.57 -12.68
C GLU A 51 13.13 -6.78 -13.59
N THR A 52 13.84 -6.88 -14.71
CA THR A 52 13.65 -7.99 -15.68
C THR A 52 13.86 -9.39 -15.08
N ALA A 53 14.62 -9.52 -13.97
CA ALA A 53 14.76 -10.79 -13.27
C ALA A 53 13.59 -11.15 -12.33
N THR A 54 12.73 -10.19 -11.94
CA THR A 54 11.70 -10.40 -10.91
C THR A 54 10.67 -11.44 -11.34
N ALA A 55 10.14 -11.37 -12.56
CA ALA A 55 9.15 -12.33 -13.05
C ALA A 55 9.72 -13.77 -13.19
N PRO A 56 10.93 -13.98 -13.76
CA PRO A 56 11.60 -15.29 -13.71
C PRO A 56 11.84 -15.82 -12.29
N VAL A 57 12.18 -14.96 -11.33
CA VAL A 57 12.30 -15.34 -9.92
C VAL A 57 10.95 -15.78 -9.36
N VAL A 58 9.86 -15.03 -9.57
CA VAL A 58 8.50 -15.42 -9.15
C VAL A 58 8.16 -16.82 -9.66
N ARG A 59 8.39 -17.12 -10.93
CA ARG A 59 8.15 -18.47 -11.50
C ARG A 59 9.01 -19.56 -10.87
N ALA A 60 10.27 -19.26 -10.55
CA ALA A 60 11.16 -20.19 -9.87
C ALA A 60 10.67 -20.50 -8.44
N LEU A 61 10.25 -19.48 -7.69
CA LEU A 61 9.69 -19.64 -6.34
C LEU A 61 8.37 -20.41 -6.38
N THR A 62 7.48 -20.10 -7.32
CA THR A 62 6.25 -20.86 -7.57
C THR A 62 6.55 -22.33 -7.84
N THR A 63 7.58 -22.63 -8.62
CA THR A 63 8.01 -24.02 -8.89
C THR A 63 8.54 -24.71 -7.63
N LEU A 64 9.28 -24.01 -6.77
CA LEU A 64 9.74 -24.56 -5.49
C LEU A 64 8.57 -24.90 -4.56
N LEU A 65 7.59 -23.99 -4.45
CA LEU A 65 6.39 -24.18 -3.64
C LEU A 65 5.52 -25.32 -4.18
N ALA A 66 5.24 -25.33 -5.49
CA ALA A 66 4.41 -26.34 -6.13
C ALA A 66 4.94 -27.77 -5.97
N ASN A 67 6.27 -27.92 -5.97
CA ASN A 67 6.92 -29.22 -5.84
C ASN A 67 7.26 -29.59 -4.39
N GLY A 68 6.88 -28.78 -3.40
CA GLY A 68 7.22 -29.02 -1.99
C GLY A 68 8.73 -29.01 -1.71
N ARG A 69 9.50 -28.30 -2.54
CA ARG A 69 10.98 -28.19 -2.45
C ARG A 69 11.43 -26.97 -1.67
N ALA A 70 10.55 -26.00 -1.43
CA ALA A 70 10.84 -24.90 -0.51
C ALA A 70 11.03 -25.45 0.90
N HIS A 71 12.13 -25.09 1.56
CA HIS A 71 12.35 -25.48 2.94
C HIS A 71 11.26 -24.87 3.84
N PRO A 72 10.71 -25.58 4.85
CA PRO A 72 9.58 -25.08 5.64
C PRO A 72 9.81 -23.72 6.32
N ASP A 73 11.05 -23.38 6.67
CA ASP A 73 11.39 -22.10 7.29
C ASP A 73 11.41 -20.90 6.31
N THR A 74 11.35 -21.13 4.99
CA THR A 74 11.32 -20.05 3.99
C THR A 74 9.92 -19.79 3.44
N VAL A 75 8.97 -20.72 3.60
CA VAL A 75 7.65 -20.64 2.96
C VAL A 75 6.96 -19.30 3.20
N GLU A 76 6.90 -18.82 4.44
CA GLU A 76 6.24 -17.54 4.73
C GLU A 76 6.96 -16.35 4.09
N SER A 77 8.29 -16.35 4.06
CA SER A 77 9.07 -15.31 3.38
C SER A 77 8.92 -15.35 1.85
N LEU A 78 8.75 -16.54 1.27
CA LEU A 78 8.45 -16.67 -0.17
C LEU A 78 7.05 -16.13 -0.48
N LEU A 79 6.06 -16.43 0.36
CA LEU A 79 4.70 -15.89 0.22
C LEU A 79 4.69 -14.36 0.36
N GLN A 80 5.47 -13.82 1.30
CA GLN A 80 5.67 -12.37 1.44
C GLN A 80 6.23 -11.77 0.16
N PHE A 81 7.32 -12.33 -0.37
CA PHE A 81 7.94 -11.83 -1.60
C PHE A 81 6.95 -11.83 -2.79
N LEU A 82 6.12 -12.87 -2.92
CA LEU A 82 5.08 -12.93 -3.95
C LEU A 82 4.01 -11.84 -3.74
N GLY A 83 3.62 -11.58 -2.49
CA GLY A 83 2.72 -10.49 -2.13
C GLY A 83 3.31 -9.12 -2.48
N ASP A 84 4.56 -8.86 -2.10
CA ASP A 84 5.27 -7.61 -2.37
C ASP A 84 5.44 -7.37 -3.89
N ALA A 85 5.77 -8.41 -4.64
CA ALA A 85 5.83 -8.35 -6.10
C ALA A 85 4.44 -8.05 -6.72
N ALA A 86 3.35 -8.53 -6.12
CA ALA A 86 2.01 -8.18 -6.55
C ALA A 86 1.63 -6.74 -6.20
N LEU A 87 2.07 -6.24 -5.04
CA LEU A 87 1.92 -4.83 -4.68
C LEU A 87 2.60 -3.92 -5.70
N SER A 88 3.80 -4.28 -6.18
CA SER A 88 4.49 -3.48 -7.21
C SER A 88 3.71 -3.43 -8.53
N VAL A 89 3.08 -4.52 -8.96
CA VAL A 89 2.22 -4.53 -10.16
C VAL A 89 1.05 -3.56 -10.00
N THR A 90 0.40 -3.55 -8.83
CA THR A 90 -0.74 -2.66 -8.60
C THR A 90 -0.35 -1.20 -8.36
N GLY A 91 0.77 -0.96 -7.66
CA GLY A 91 1.22 0.38 -7.28
C GLY A 91 1.92 1.14 -8.41
N LEU A 92 2.52 0.43 -9.37
CA LEU A 92 3.27 1.02 -10.48
C LEU A 92 2.52 0.95 -11.82
N ALA A 93 1.24 0.56 -11.82
CA ALA A 93 0.46 0.31 -13.03
C ALA A 93 0.43 1.50 -14.01
N ASP A 94 0.48 2.74 -13.50
CA ASP A 94 0.47 3.97 -14.29
C ASP A 94 1.87 4.54 -14.57
N ASP A 95 2.93 3.90 -14.07
CA ASP A 95 4.30 4.35 -14.27
C ASP A 95 4.88 3.81 -15.58
N ARG A 96 5.21 4.73 -16.49
CA ARG A 96 5.74 4.42 -17.82
C ARG A 96 7.11 3.75 -17.78
N TYR A 97 7.89 3.95 -16.71
CA TYR A 97 9.20 3.32 -16.56
C TYR A 97 9.08 1.80 -16.44
N PHE A 98 8.02 1.31 -15.78
CA PHE A 98 7.82 -0.12 -15.53
C PHE A 98 6.91 -0.80 -16.55
N ALA A 99 6.37 -0.07 -17.54
CA ALA A 99 5.39 -0.58 -18.50
C ALA A 99 5.84 -1.83 -19.27
N GLU A 100 7.14 -2.04 -19.45
CA GLU A 100 7.70 -3.22 -20.14
C GLU A 100 7.87 -4.44 -19.21
N VAL A 101 8.04 -4.23 -17.90
CA VAL A 101 8.31 -5.30 -16.91
C VAL A 101 7.02 -5.82 -16.27
N LEU A 102 6.08 -4.93 -15.97
CA LEU A 102 4.86 -5.29 -15.22
C LEU A 102 3.99 -6.37 -15.88
N PRO A 103 3.80 -6.41 -17.22
CA PRO A 103 2.98 -7.46 -17.84
C PRO A 103 3.50 -8.88 -17.58
N ASP A 104 4.81 -9.11 -17.71
CA ASP A 104 5.39 -10.44 -17.47
C ASP A 104 5.34 -10.81 -15.97
N LEU A 105 5.52 -9.83 -15.08
CA LEU A 105 5.38 -10.04 -13.64
C LEU A 105 3.93 -10.38 -13.26
N ALA A 106 2.94 -9.70 -13.84
CA ALA A 106 1.53 -10.00 -13.61
C ALA A 106 1.16 -11.41 -14.09
N ASP A 107 1.73 -11.85 -15.23
CA ASP A 107 1.54 -13.21 -15.74
C ASP A 107 2.18 -14.26 -14.80
N ALA A 108 3.41 -14.00 -14.32
CA ALA A 108 4.10 -14.86 -13.36
C ALA A 108 3.33 -15.00 -12.03
N LEU A 109 2.69 -13.93 -11.54
CA LEU A 109 1.86 -13.94 -10.34
C LEU A 109 0.53 -14.69 -10.56
N ALA A 110 -0.06 -14.58 -11.76
CA ALA A 110 -1.22 -15.37 -12.14
C ALA A 110 -0.91 -16.88 -12.15
N GLU A 111 0.29 -17.26 -12.61
CA GLU A 111 0.80 -18.64 -12.51
C GLU A 111 1.03 -19.08 -11.04
N ALA A 112 1.40 -18.16 -10.15
CA ALA A 112 1.63 -18.43 -8.73
C ALA A 112 0.33 -18.66 -7.94
N TYR A 113 -0.75 -17.95 -8.30
CA TYR A 113 -2.04 -18.00 -7.60
C TYR A 113 -2.57 -19.42 -7.30
N PRO A 114 -2.71 -20.34 -8.28
CA PRO A 114 -3.21 -21.69 -8.02
C PRO A 114 -2.28 -22.53 -7.13
N VAL A 115 -1.02 -22.15 -6.96
CA VAL A 115 -0.06 -22.80 -6.06
C VAL A 115 -0.19 -22.26 -4.64
N VAL A 116 -0.41 -20.95 -4.48
CA VAL A 116 -0.54 -20.29 -3.17
C VAL A 116 -1.91 -20.53 -2.55
N LEU A 117 -2.98 -20.60 -3.35
CA LEU A 117 -4.35 -20.78 -2.85
C LEU A 117 -4.51 -22.02 -1.93
N PRO A 118 -4.03 -23.23 -2.29
CA PRO A 118 -4.08 -24.38 -1.39
C PRO A 118 -3.29 -24.18 -0.08
N LEU A 119 -2.19 -23.43 -0.10
CA LEU A 119 -1.42 -23.10 1.11
C LEU A 119 -2.23 -22.21 2.04
N PHE A 120 -3.00 -21.26 1.50
CA PHE A 120 -3.93 -20.46 2.30
C PHE A 120 -5.08 -21.32 2.86
N VAL A 121 -5.73 -22.15 2.04
CA VAL A 121 -6.84 -23.00 2.46
C VAL A 121 -6.43 -23.97 3.59
N ALA A 122 -5.23 -24.53 3.51
CA ALA A 122 -4.67 -25.45 4.51
C ALA A 122 -3.95 -24.73 5.68
N SER A 123 -4.10 -23.41 5.82
CA SER A 123 -3.38 -22.65 6.84
C SER A 123 -3.75 -23.07 8.27
N PRO A 124 -2.78 -23.14 9.19
CA PRO A 124 -3.10 -23.10 10.61
C PRO A 124 -3.66 -21.70 10.97
N PRO A 125 -4.52 -21.58 12.01
CA PRO A 125 -5.18 -20.31 12.35
C PRO A 125 -4.23 -19.13 12.60
N ASP A 126 -3.05 -19.37 13.16
CA ASP A 126 -2.04 -18.34 13.44
C ASP A 126 -1.34 -17.79 12.18
N ARG A 127 -1.50 -18.45 11.03
CA ARG A 127 -0.90 -18.05 9.74
C ARG A 127 -1.91 -17.67 8.67
N ALA A 128 -3.20 -17.96 8.91
CA ALA A 128 -4.25 -17.76 7.92
C ALA A 128 -4.33 -16.30 7.44
N LEU A 129 -4.27 -15.34 8.36
CA LEU A 129 -4.37 -13.91 8.00
C LEU A 129 -3.17 -13.46 7.16
N PHE A 130 -1.94 -13.76 7.59
CA PHE A 130 -0.74 -13.42 6.84
C PHE A 130 -0.76 -13.99 5.41
N ARG A 131 -1.19 -15.25 5.26
CA ARG A 131 -1.31 -15.87 3.93
C ARG A 131 -2.45 -15.27 3.11
N ALA A 132 -3.56 -14.89 3.75
CA ALA A 132 -4.65 -14.18 3.09
C ALA A 132 -4.21 -12.81 2.57
N GLU A 133 -3.49 -12.02 3.35
CA GLU A 133 -3.00 -10.70 2.95
C GLU A 133 -2.15 -10.76 1.67
N ASN A 134 -1.21 -11.71 1.63
CA ASN A 134 -0.34 -11.93 0.48
C ASN A 134 -1.12 -12.47 -0.74
N LEU A 135 -2.08 -13.38 -0.53
CA LEU A 135 -2.90 -13.91 -1.62
C LEU A 135 -3.88 -12.85 -2.17
N VAL A 136 -4.42 -11.98 -1.32
CA VAL A 136 -5.22 -10.82 -1.73
C VAL A 136 -4.38 -9.86 -2.55
N ALA A 137 -3.13 -9.59 -2.16
CA ALA A 137 -2.23 -8.77 -2.97
C ALA A 137 -2.05 -9.36 -4.38
N ILE A 138 -1.82 -10.67 -4.49
CA ILE A 138 -1.73 -11.39 -5.77
C ILE A 138 -3.04 -11.26 -6.58
N ALA A 139 -4.19 -11.54 -5.97
CA ALA A 139 -5.50 -11.51 -6.64
C ALA A 139 -5.93 -10.12 -7.13
N ARG A 140 -5.36 -9.05 -6.55
CA ARG A 140 -5.59 -7.67 -7.00
C ARG A 140 -4.89 -7.33 -8.32
N THR A 141 -3.95 -8.16 -8.77
CA THR A 141 -3.41 -7.98 -10.12
C THR A 141 -4.53 -8.07 -11.17
N PRO A 142 -4.44 -7.32 -12.29
CA PRO A 142 -5.52 -7.33 -13.30
C PRO A 142 -5.80 -8.72 -13.91
N ARG A 143 -4.79 -9.61 -13.91
CA ARG A 143 -4.89 -10.97 -14.48
C ARG A 143 -5.80 -11.91 -13.69
N LEU A 144 -6.13 -11.58 -12.44
CA LEU A 144 -6.86 -12.44 -11.51
C LEU A 144 -8.19 -11.84 -11.07
N ALA A 145 -8.72 -10.86 -11.81
CA ALA A 145 -10.01 -10.24 -11.52
C ALA A 145 -11.16 -11.26 -11.40
N ASP A 146 -11.15 -12.32 -12.21
CA ASP A 146 -12.13 -13.42 -12.19
C ASP A 146 -12.03 -14.33 -10.96
N ARG A 147 -10.95 -14.23 -10.17
CA ARG A 147 -10.71 -15.05 -8.97
C ARG A 147 -11.08 -14.37 -7.66
N ARG A 148 -11.38 -13.06 -7.70
CA ARG A 148 -11.58 -12.26 -6.48
C ARG A 148 -12.83 -12.66 -5.71
N GLU A 149 -13.92 -13.02 -6.41
CA GLU A 149 -15.16 -13.49 -5.77
C GLU A 149 -14.94 -14.81 -5.02
N GLU A 150 -14.25 -15.77 -5.64
CA GLU A 150 -13.90 -17.05 -5.02
C GLU A 150 -13.04 -16.85 -3.77
N LEU A 151 -12.03 -15.98 -3.87
CA LEU A 151 -11.15 -15.68 -2.74
C LEU A 151 -11.89 -14.96 -1.61
N ALA A 152 -12.79 -14.03 -1.93
CA ALA A 152 -13.57 -13.30 -0.94
C ALA A 152 -14.41 -14.22 -0.05
N VAL A 153 -15.02 -15.27 -0.64
CA VAL A 153 -15.76 -16.29 0.12
C VAL A 153 -14.85 -16.98 1.15
N LEU A 154 -13.63 -17.35 0.76
CA LEU A 154 -12.68 -18.00 1.67
C LEU A 154 -12.20 -17.05 2.78
N VAL A 155 -11.92 -15.79 2.45
CA VAL A 155 -11.53 -14.75 3.42
C VAL A 155 -12.67 -14.52 4.42
N LEU A 156 -13.92 -14.44 3.96
CA LEU A 156 -15.09 -14.29 4.82
C LEU A 156 -15.26 -15.48 5.78
N GLN A 157 -15.11 -16.72 5.30
CA GLN A 157 -15.15 -17.91 6.15
C GLN A 157 -14.09 -17.89 7.25
N TRP A 158 -12.89 -17.37 6.97
CA TRP A 158 -11.85 -17.21 7.99
C TRP A 158 -12.17 -16.10 8.98
N ALA A 159 -12.73 -14.98 8.51
CA ALA A 159 -13.21 -13.89 9.36
C ALA A 159 -14.27 -14.38 10.36
N GLU A 160 -15.24 -15.17 9.90
CA GLU A 160 -16.32 -15.72 10.74
C GLU A 160 -15.81 -16.69 11.83
N ARG A 161 -14.69 -17.35 11.59
CA ARG A 161 -14.04 -18.25 12.58
C ARG A 161 -13.31 -17.48 13.68
N ASN A 162 -13.23 -16.15 13.61
CA ASN A 162 -12.45 -15.31 14.52
C ASN A 162 -10.96 -15.70 14.58
N ALA A 163 -10.39 -16.11 13.43
CA ALA A 163 -8.99 -16.51 13.32
C ALA A 163 -8.07 -15.29 13.14
N GLY A 164 -7.96 -14.44 14.16
CA GLY A 164 -7.15 -13.21 14.15
C GLY A 164 -7.97 -11.92 14.26
N PRO A 165 -7.33 -10.75 14.13
CA PRO A 165 -7.99 -9.45 14.26
C PRO A 165 -9.06 -9.24 13.18
N GLN A 166 -10.29 -8.90 13.59
CA GLN A 166 -11.41 -8.69 12.65
C GLN A 166 -11.17 -7.53 11.68
N ALA A 167 -10.46 -6.48 12.11
CA ALA A 167 -10.19 -5.32 11.26
C ALA A 167 -9.35 -5.70 10.03
N ASP A 168 -8.37 -6.59 10.19
CA ASP A 168 -7.49 -7.01 9.10
C ASP A 168 -8.20 -7.94 8.12
N TRP A 169 -9.10 -8.80 8.61
CA TRP A 169 -9.99 -9.58 7.74
C TRP A 169 -10.93 -8.71 6.90
N VAL A 170 -11.56 -7.70 7.51
CA VAL A 170 -12.38 -6.73 6.78
C VAL A 170 -11.54 -5.93 5.79
N HIS A 171 -10.29 -5.61 6.14
CA HIS A 171 -9.35 -4.98 5.21
C HIS A 171 -9.08 -5.86 3.99
N CYS A 172 -8.81 -7.15 4.17
CA CYS A 172 -8.65 -8.10 3.06
C CYS A 172 -9.87 -8.13 2.14
N LEU A 173 -11.08 -8.16 2.70
CA LEU A 173 -12.34 -8.15 1.92
C LEU A 173 -12.48 -6.86 1.10
N GLY A 174 -12.28 -5.70 1.73
CA GLY A 174 -12.39 -4.40 1.06
C GLY A 174 -11.35 -4.19 -0.06
N ARG A 175 -10.25 -4.94 -0.04
CA ARG A 175 -9.19 -4.86 -1.06
C ARG A 175 -9.46 -5.69 -2.31
N LEU A 176 -10.41 -6.62 -2.28
CA LEU A 176 -10.70 -7.54 -3.38
C LEU A 176 -11.60 -6.93 -4.48
N ASP A 177 -12.06 -5.68 -4.33
CA ASP A 177 -12.84 -4.98 -5.36
C ASP A 177 -14.02 -5.82 -5.89
N VAL A 178 -14.71 -6.48 -4.96
CA VAL A 178 -15.90 -7.29 -5.18
C VAL A 178 -16.99 -6.80 -4.24
N ASP A 179 -18.25 -7.00 -4.61
CA ASP A 179 -19.41 -6.58 -3.82
C ASP A 179 -19.64 -7.52 -2.63
N VAL A 180 -18.72 -7.49 -1.66
CA VAL A 180 -18.88 -8.15 -0.37
C VAL A 180 -19.47 -7.16 0.60
N ASP A 181 -20.71 -7.41 1.00
CA ASP A 181 -21.37 -6.56 1.97
C ASP A 181 -20.77 -6.77 3.37
N VAL A 182 -20.06 -5.75 3.85
CA VAL A 182 -19.52 -5.67 5.22
C VAL A 182 -20.14 -4.47 5.96
N ARG A 183 -21.27 -3.93 5.48
CA ARG A 183 -21.90 -2.74 6.07
C ARG A 183 -22.50 -3.01 7.45
N ASP A 184 -22.79 -4.27 7.80
CA ASP A 184 -23.16 -4.68 9.15
C ASP A 184 -22.08 -4.27 10.18
N ARG A 185 -20.81 -4.26 9.77
CA ARG A 185 -19.65 -3.88 10.59
C ARG A 185 -19.49 -2.38 10.81
N LEU A 186 -20.28 -1.51 10.18
CA LEU A 186 -20.28 -0.06 10.44
C LEU A 186 -20.75 0.31 11.87
N THR A 187 -21.32 -0.67 12.59
CA THR A 187 -21.76 -0.55 13.99
C THR A 187 -20.87 -1.29 14.98
N ASP A 188 -19.79 -1.93 14.52
CA ASP A 188 -18.91 -2.74 15.38
C ASP A 188 -18.38 -1.92 16.57
N LEU A 189 -18.07 -2.56 17.70
CA LEU A 189 -17.53 -1.87 18.87
C LEU A 189 -16.09 -1.38 18.63
N ASP A 190 -15.32 -2.10 17.81
CA ASP A 190 -13.95 -1.75 17.48
C ASP A 190 -13.91 -0.64 16.40
N PRO A 191 -13.31 0.54 16.68
CA PRO A 191 -13.15 1.59 15.68
C PRO A 191 -12.37 1.15 14.44
N ALA A 192 -11.40 0.24 14.56
CA ALA A 192 -10.64 -0.24 13.41
C ALA A 192 -11.53 -1.05 12.47
N VAL A 193 -12.38 -1.94 13.01
CA VAL A 193 -13.35 -2.72 12.22
C VAL A 193 -14.34 -1.79 11.50
N ARG A 194 -14.92 -0.82 12.21
CA ARG A 194 -15.84 0.16 11.61
C ARG A 194 -15.19 0.93 10.46
N LEU A 195 -13.95 1.39 10.64
CA LEU A 195 -13.26 2.17 9.60
C LEU A 195 -12.84 1.31 8.41
N ARG A 196 -12.42 0.05 8.62
CA ARG A 196 -12.14 -0.87 7.52
C ARG A 196 -13.39 -1.18 6.71
N ALA A 197 -14.54 -1.34 7.36
CA ALA A 197 -15.83 -1.50 6.69
C ALA A 197 -16.23 -0.24 5.91
N ALA A 198 -16.04 0.94 6.50
CA ALA A 198 -16.32 2.21 5.83
C ALA A 198 -15.44 2.43 4.59
N LEU A 199 -14.16 2.09 4.67
CA LEU A 199 -13.22 2.16 3.54
C LEU A 199 -13.53 1.16 2.43
N ALA A 200 -14.21 0.06 2.74
CA ALA A 200 -14.67 -0.90 1.73
C ALA A 200 -15.94 -0.41 0.98
N HIS A 201 -16.71 0.50 1.58
CA HIS A 201 -18.01 0.97 1.08
C HIS A 201 -18.08 2.51 1.05
N GLU A 202 -17.10 3.16 0.40
CA GLU A 202 -17.00 4.63 0.30
C GLU A 202 -18.23 5.31 -0.35
N ASP A 203 -19.06 4.54 -1.05
CA ASP A 203 -20.32 4.99 -1.66
C ASP A 203 -21.47 5.16 -0.65
N ASP A 204 -21.41 4.44 0.48
CA ASP A 204 -22.42 4.48 1.53
C ASP A 204 -22.35 5.79 2.36
N PRO A 205 -23.46 6.52 2.55
CA PRO A 205 -23.47 7.80 3.27
C PRO A 205 -22.90 7.71 4.69
N ARG A 206 -23.19 6.63 5.42
CA ARG A 206 -22.69 6.43 6.79
C ARG A 206 -21.19 6.17 6.81
N SER A 207 -20.69 5.41 5.84
CA SER A 207 -19.27 5.17 5.64
C SER A 207 -18.53 6.47 5.38
N ARG A 208 -19.10 7.35 4.54
CA ARG A 208 -18.53 8.69 4.30
C ARG A 208 -18.43 9.52 5.57
N GLU A 209 -19.51 9.59 6.36
CA GLU A 209 -19.50 10.30 7.64
C GLU A 209 -18.42 9.78 8.59
N LEU A 210 -18.26 8.45 8.67
CA LEU A 210 -17.23 7.81 9.51
C LEU A 210 -15.80 8.15 9.06
N ILE A 211 -15.52 8.07 7.75
CA ILE A 211 -14.19 8.39 7.19
C ILE A 211 -13.84 9.86 7.46
N LEU A 212 -14.76 10.78 7.15
CA LEU A 212 -14.55 12.20 7.32
C LEU A 212 -14.36 12.59 8.80
N ALA A 213 -15.13 11.98 9.71
CA ALA A 213 -14.98 12.19 11.14
C ALA A 213 -13.63 11.67 11.66
N ALA A 214 -13.21 10.48 11.22
CA ALA A 214 -11.97 9.85 11.69
C ALA A 214 -10.70 10.62 11.29
N LEU A 215 -10.74 11.42 10.22
CA LEU A 215 -9.60 12.23 9.80
C LEU A 215 -9.14 13.24 10.87
N ALA A 216 -10.03 13.65 11.79
CA ALA A 216 -9.71 14.61 12.83
C ALA A 216 -8.82 14.04 13.96
N ASP A 217 -8.75 12.71 14.07
CA ASP A 217 -8.09 12.00 15.16
C ASP A 217 -6.93 11.13 14.67
N PRO A 218 -6.01 10.71 15.56
CA PRO A 218 -5.05 9.66 15.22
C PRO A 218 -5.80 8.38 14.81
N PRO A 219 -5.37 7.71 13.72
CA PRO A 219 -6.01 6.47 13.31
C PRO A 219 -5.85 5.39 14.39
N PRO A 220 -6.82 4.46 14.53
CA PRO A 220 -6.66 3.32 15.41
C PRO A 220 -5.49 2.43 14.97
N PRO A 221 -4.96 1.58 15.86
CA PRO A 221 -3.93 0.60 15.50
C PRO A 221 -4.34 -0.24 14.27
N GLY A 222 -3.37 -0.51 13.39
CA GLY A 222 -3.61 -1.27 12.16
C GLY A 222 -4.18 -0.46 10.99
N LEU A 223 -4.41 0.85 11.15
CA LEU A 223 -4.83 1.75 10.07
C LEU A 223 -3.83 2.90 9.89
N HIS A 224 -3.39 3.17 8.66
CA HIS A 224 -2.51 4.30 8.39
C HIS A 224 -3.30 5.58 8.13
N ARG A 225 -2.73 6.73 8.55
CA ARG A 225 -3.33 8.04 8.31
C ARG A 225 -3.49 8.34 6.82
N SER A 226 -2.52 7.94 6.00
CA SER A 226 -2.55 8.18 4.56
C SER A 226 -3.72 7.46 3.88
N GLU A 227 -4.11 6.28 4.36
CA GLU A 227 -5.31 5.59 3.88
C GLU A 227 -6.57 6.43 4.12
N LEU A 228 -6.73 6.99 5.32
CA LEU A 228 -7.85 7.88 5.66
C LEU A 228 -7.83 9.18 4.86
N VAL A 229 -6.65 9.80 4.68
CA VAL A 229 -6.50 11.01 3.87
C VAL A 229 -6.90 10.75 2.43
N ALA A 230 -6.41 9.66 1.82
CA ALA A 230 -6.73 9.31 0.45
C ALA A 230 -8.23 9.04 0.26
N ALA A 231 -8.85 8.30 1.18
CA ALA A 231 -10.30 8.06 1.17
C ALA A 231 -11.09 9.35 1.33
N ALA A 232 -10.74 10.19 2.31
CA ALA A 232 -11.41 11.47 2.54
C ALA A 232 -11.35 12.38 1.31
N ILE A 233 -10.21 12.44 0.60
CA ILE A 233 -10.08 13.22 -0.64
C ILE A 233 -10.98 12.67 -1.76
N ARG A 234 -11.12 11.34 -1.88
CA ARG A 234 -12.00 10.73 -2.91
C ARG A 234 -13.48 11.02 -2.68
N ILE A 235 -13.92 10.98 -1.42
CA ILE A 235 -15.35 11.11 -1.08
C ILE A 235 -15.79 12.55 -0.80
N ALA A 236 -14.86 13.46 -0.48
CA ALA A 236 -15.18 14.84 -0.18
C ALA A 236 -15.61 15.58 -1.45
N VAL A 237 -16.70 16.34 -1.35
CA VAL A 237 -17.22 17.15 -2.46
C VAL A 237 -16.28 18.32 -2.80
N ASP A 238 -15.58 18.84 -1.80
CA ASP A 238 -14.63 19.96 -1.88
C ASP A 238 -13.70 19.95 -0.65
N PHE A 239 -12.77 20.91 -0.61
CA PHE A 239 -11.85 21.04 0.53
C PHE A 239 -12.56 21.50 1.80
N GLU A 240 -13.64 22.28 1.67
CA GLU A 240 -14.45 22.80 2.77
C GLU A 240 -15.00 21.67 3.63
N ALA A 241 -15.43 20.57 3.02
CA ALA A 241 -15.92 19.37 3.72
C ALA A 241 -14.87 18.73 4.66
N VAL A 242 -13.57 18.89 4.37
CA VAL A 242 -12.48 18.28 5.15
C VAL A 242 -11.60 19.29 5.89
N ALA A 243 -11.81 20.60 5.69
CA ALA A 243 -10.86 21.63 6.08
C ALA A 243 -10.51 21.59 7.58
N ALA A 244 -11.49 21.36 8.45
CA ALA A 244 -11.28 21.29 9.89
C ALA A 244 -10.37 20.12 10.29
N ALA A 245 -10.65 18.92 9.77
CA ALA A 245 -9.85 17.73 10.01
C ALA A 245 -8.47 17.83 9.37
N ALA A 246 -8.39 18.37 8.15
CA ALA A 246 -7.13 18.63 7.44
C ALA A 246 -6.19 19.55 8.24
N CYS A 247 -6.75 20.55 8.93
CA CYS A 247 -5.97 21.41 9.83
C CYS A 247 -5.43 20.64 11.05
N GLN A 248 -6.17 19.67 11.58
CA GLN A 248 -5.68 18.83 12.68
C GLN A 248 -4.54 17.92 12.22
N VAL A 249 -4.67 17.32 11.03
CA VAL A 249 -3.59 16.59 10.39
C VAL A 249 -2.37 17.49 10.22
N ALA A 250 -2.50 18.63 9.55
CA ALA A 250 -1.39 19.56 9.31
C ALA A 250 -0.65 20.02 10.59
N ARG A 251 -1.34 20.13 11.72
CA ARG A 251 -0.72 20.52 13.01
C ARG A 251 0.09 19.39 13.67
N ARG A 252 -0.32 18.14 13.47
CA ARG A 252 0.20 16.97 14.19
C ARG A 252 1.14 16.13 13.35
N ASP A 253 0.99 16.18 12.04
CA ASP A 253 1.70 15.31 11.13
C ASP A 253 3.19 15.63 11.10
N SER A 254 3.98 14.61 10.79
CA SER A 254 5.41 14.76 10.66
C SER A 254 5.77 15.22 9.25
N TRP A 255 7.04 15.57 9.06
CA TRP A 255 7.56 15.89 7.74
C TRP A 255 7.41 14.76 6.72
N THR A 256 7.29 13.50 7.17
CA THR A 256 7.14 12.33 6.30
C THR A 256 5.79 12.27 5.58
N GLY A 257 4.75 12.94 6.10
CA GLY A 257 3.43 13.01 5.46
C GLY A 257 3.33 13.99 4.28
N PHE A 258 4.48 14.36 3.70
CA PHE A 258 4.55 15.34 2.61
C PHE A 258 3.91 14.83 1.30
N ASP A 259 3.83 13.51 1.10
CA ASP A 259 3.20 12.96 -0.10
C ASP A 259 1.74 12.60 0.18
N ASP A 260 1.48 11.70 1.12
CA ASP A 260 0.20 11.02 1.32
C ASP A 260 -0.57 11.46 2.59
N GLY A 261 0.01 12.36 3.38
CA GLY A 261 -0.59 12.92 4.60
C GLY A 261 -1.04 14.37 4.42
N TRP A 262 -0.48 15.28 5.23
CA TRP A 262 -0.77 16.71 5.12
C TRP A 262 -0.50 17.28 3.72
N GLY A 263 0.47 16.74 2.97
CA GLY A 263 0.80 17.23 1.64
C GLY A 263 -0.27 16.92 0.59
N ALA A 264 -0.90 15.75 0.65
CA ALA A 264 -2.07 15.43 -0.17
C ALA A 264 -3.23 16.40 0.10
N LEU A 265 -3.48 16.74 1.37
CA LEU A 265 -4.51 17.72 1.75
C LEU A 265 -4.20 19.13 1.26
N VAL A 266 -2.93 19.54 1.21
CA VAL A 266 -2.51 20.81 0.59
C VAL A 266 -2.79 20.79 -0.91
N ARG A 267 -2.46 19.71 -1.61
CA ARG A 267 -2.78 19.56 -3.04
C ARG A 267 -4.29 19.60 -3.29
N PHE A 268 -5.09 19.02 -2.39
CA PHE A 268 -6.55 19.09 -2.46
C PHE A 268 -7.09 20.50 -2.21
N ALA A 269 -6.51 21.26 -1.27
CA ALA A 269 -6.86 22.67 -1.02
C ALA A 269 -6.44 23.61 -2.16
N PHE A 270 -5.39 23.25 -2.91
CA PHE A 270 -4.80 24.03 -3.99
C PHE A 270 -4.68 23.20 -5.28
N PRO A 271 -5.81 22.81 -5.90
CA PRO A 271 -5.80 21.98 -7.11
C PRO A 271 -5.20 22.71 -8.32
N THR A 272 -5.15 24.05 -8.27
CA THR A 272 -4.36 24.89 -9.15
C THR A 272 -3.35 25.67 -8.31
N PRO A 273 -2.06 25.75 -8.72
CA PRO A 273 -1.06 26.49 -7.98
C PRO A 273 -1.51 27.93 -7.68
N TYR A 274 -1.28 28.38 -6.45
CA TYR A 274 -1.62 29.73 -6.01
C TYR A 274 -0.92 30.78 -6.88
N GLY A 275 -1.72 31.64 -7.51
CA GLY A 275 -1.24 32.79 -8.26
C GLY A 275 -1.11 34.01 -7.34
N LYS A 276 0.06 34.65 -7.36
CA LYS A 276 0.33 35.87 -6.56
C LYS A 276 -0.79 36.91 -6.77
N GLY A 277 -1.41 37.35 -5.68
CA GLY A 277 -2.48 38.34 -5.70
C GLY A 277 -3.90 37.78 -5.83
N ARG A 278 -4.06 36.46 -6.01
CA ARG A 278 -5.37 35.83 -5.86
C ARG A 278 -5.79 35.81 -4.38
N PRO A 279 -7.06 36.07 -4.05
CA PRO A 279 -7.55 35.92 -2.69
C PRO A 279 -7.63 34.44 -2.32
N LEU A 280 -7.30 34.14 -1.06
CA LEU A 280 -7.50 32.81 -0.47
C LEU A 280 -8.88 32.70 0.16
N THR A 281 -9.50 31.52 0.08
CA THR A 281 -10.68 31.19 0.89
C THR A 281 -10.32 31.21 2.38
N GLU A 282 -11.33 31.31 3.27
CA GLU A 282 -11.07 31.23 4.72
C GLU A 282 -10.48 29.86 5.09
N THR A 283 -10.99 28.78 4.50
CA THR A 283 -10.51 27.40 4.73
C THR A 283 -9.04 27.25 4.33
N GLN A 284 -8.62 27.79 3.20
CA GLN A 284 -7.21 27.84 2.78
C GLN A 284 -6.34 28.66 3.74
N ARG A 285 -6.84 29.81 4.23
CA ARG A 285 -6.11 30.63 5.22
C ARG A 285 -5.94 29.88 6.54
N VAL A 286 -6.98 29.20 7.04
CA VAL A 286 -6.90 28.41 8.27
C VAL A 286 -5.93 27.23 8.12
N LEU A 287 -5.92 26.54 6.96
CA LEU A 287 -4.94 25.51 6.66
C LEU A 287 -3.51 26.06 6.67
N LEU A 288 -3.27 27.21 6.03
CA LEU A 288 -1.95 27.85 6.07
C LEU A 288 -1.51 28.21 7.49
N ARG A 289 -2.43 28.69 8.35
CA ARG A 289 -2.13 28.94 9.77
C ARG A 289 -1.71 27.65 10.48
N ALA A 290 -2.39 26.53 10.20
CA ALA A 290 -2.05 25.22 10.74
C ALA A 290 -0.64 24.76 10.30
N LEU A 291 -0.32 24.85 9.01
CA LEU A 291 1.00 24.51 8.47
C LEU A 291 2.11 25.41 9.03
N VAL A 292 1.84 26.71 9.17
CA VAL A 292 2.77 27.67 9.77
C VAL A 292 3.01 27.36 11.26
N ALA A 293 2.04 26.78 11.98
CA ALA A 293 2.19 26.45 13.38
C ALA A 293 3.03 25.17 13.62
N ASN A 294 3.10 24.27 12.64
CA ASN A 294 3.85 23.02 12.76
C ASN A 294 5.34 23.22 12.45
N ASP A 295 6.19 23.18 13.47
CA ASP A 295 7.64 23.42 13.33
C ASP A 295 8.35 22.38 12.45
N GLN A 296 7.90 21.11 12.44
CA GLN A 296 8.56 20.05 11.67
C GLN A 296 8.52 20.28 10.15
N LEU A 297 7.52 21.02 9.67
CA LEU A 297 7.37 21.31 8.24
C LEU A 297 8.33 22.40 7.73
N TRP A 298 9.05 23.04 8.64
CA TRP A 298 9.96 24.16 8.35
C TRP A 298 11.42 23.86 8.73
N ASP A 299 11.75 22.59 8.98
CA ASP A 299 13.13 22.16 9.18
C ASP A 299 13.92 22.35 7.86
N ALA A 300 14.99 23.15 7.92
CA ALA A 300 15.83 23.48 6.77
C ALA A 300 16.61 22.27 6.22
N THR A 301 16.75 21.20 7.00
CA THR A 301 17.39 19.95 6.57
C THR A 301 16.46 19.09 5.68
N ASN A 302 15.18 19.44 5.59
CA ASN A 302 14.19 18.68 4.85
C ASN A 302 13.73 19.39 3.56
N GLY A 303 14.17 18.87 2.42
CA GLY A 303 13.77 19.37 1.10
C GLY A 303 12.34 19.00 0.67
N SER A 304 11.75 17.94 1.24
CA SER A 304 10.48 17.36 0.77
C SER A 304 9.28 18.26 1.04
N CYS A 305 9.21 18.91 2.21
CA CYS A 305 8.13 19.84 2.52
C CYS A 305 8.10 21.04 1.55
N SER A 306 9.28 21.52 1.14
CA SER A 306 9.40 22.63 0.17
C SER A 306 8.82 22.28 -1.20
N LEU A 307 8.86 21.01 -1.60
CA LEU A 307 8.26 20.56 -2.86
C LEU A 307 6.74 20.71 -2.85
N VAL A 308 6.08 20.36 -1.74
CA VAL A 308 4.63 20.51 -1.58
C VAL A 308 4.21 21.98 -1.71
N PHE A 309 4.91 22.88 -1.00
CA PHE A 309 4.63 24.31 -1.10
C PHE A 309 4.82 24.83 -2.53
N ARG A 310 5.88 24.39 -3.21
CA ARG A 310 6.15 24.76 -4.61
C ARG A 310 5.02 24.31 -5.54
N GLN A 311 4.60 23.04 -5.43
CA GLN A 311 3.51 22.48 -6.25
C GLN A 311 2.19 23.23 -6.03
N ALA A 312 1.91 23.63 -4.79
CA ALA A 312 0.74 24.44 -4.45
C ALA A 312 0.87 25.94 -4.80
N GLY A 313 2.01 26.39 -5.36
CA GLY A 313 2.28 27.81 -5.65
C GLY A 313 2.45 28.69 -4.40
N LEU A 314 2.66 28.09 -3.24
CA LEU A 314 2.81 28.77 -1.95
C LEU A 314 4.26 29.23 -1.73
N PRO A 315 4.50 30.27 -0.90
CA PRO A 315 5.85 30.67 -0.55
C PRO A 315 6.66 29.56 0.11
N HIS A 316 7.94 29.47 -0.22
CA HIS A 316 8.85 28.49 0.39
C HIS A 316 9.35 28.91 1.79
N SER A 317 8.85 30.02 2.34
CA SER A 317 9.27 30.52 3.66
C SER A 317 8.09 30.61 4.61
N ARG A 318 8.33 30.23 5.87
CA ARG A 318 7.33 30.28 6.94
C ARG A 318 6.73 31.68 7.10
N ALA A 319 7.58 32.71 7.03
CA ALA A 319 7.15 34.10 7.10
C ALA A 319 6.29 34.51 5.89
N GLY A 320 6.58 33.99 4.70
CA GLY A 320 5.76 34.18 3.51
C GLY A 320 4.36 33.60 3.68
N CYS A 321 4.27 32.33 4.08
CA CYS A 321 2.99 31.68 4.34
C CYS A 321 2.21 32.37 5.46
N ARG A 322 2.89 32.83 6.52
CA ARG A 322 2.25 33.58 7.62
C ARG A 322 1.57 34.87 7.14
N ARG A 323 2.20 35.62 6.22
CA ARG A 323 1.61 36.84 5.66
C ARG A 323 0.40 36.56 4.78
N LEU A 324 0.43 35.46 4.01
CA LEU A 324 -0.71 35.03 3.20
C LEU A 324 -1.89 34.52 4.03
N ALA A 325 -1.62 34.05 5.25
CA ALA A 325 -2.63 33.49 6.14
C ALA A 325 -3.33 34.54 7.03
N GLN A 326 -2.92 35.82 6.97
CA GLN A 326 -3.57 36.93 7.66
C GLN A 326 -4.84 37.31 6.90
#